data_AF-A0A142XQB6-F1
#
_entry.id   AF-A0A142XQB6-F1
#
_cell.length_a   1.000
_cell.length_b   1.000
_cell.length_c   1.000
_cell.angle_alpha   90.00
_cell.angle_beta   90.00
_cell.angle_gamma   90.00
#
_symmetry.space_group_name_H-M   'P 1'
#
loop_
_entity.id
_entity.type
_entity.pdbx_description
1 polymer ?
#
loop_
_entity_poly.entity_id
_entity_poly.type
_entity_poly.pdbx_seq_one_letter_code
_entity_poly.pdbx_strand_id
1 'polypeptide(L)'
;MHLTELQLRDWSKIDVRFYTDDASDLTCLTILVIKYVGVYRWGSEGYPDAVYMRAMAKAGLDAFEPWCVIYDLSELSYAWGNNINIIFPNVGIEPPPVPVAVVLGPNCEPGMPHLYSLLATDEYVDRGEFVYFRRLDFAWKYVNARFADSEKKL
;
A
#
# COMPACT_ATOMS: atom_id res chain seq x y z
N MET A 1 -34.27 -19.02 13.06
CA MET A 1 -33.19 -18.16 12.53
C MET A 1 -31.87 -18.84 12.82
N HIS A 2 -31.03 -19.07 11.81
CA HIS A 2 -29.71 -19.67 11.97
C HIS A 2 -28.66 -18.65 11.50
N LEU A 3 -27.69 -18.35 12.36
CA LEU A 3 -26.60 -17.42 12.07
C LEU A 3 -25.31 -18.23 11.95
N THR A 4 -24.50 -17.90 10.95
CA THR A 4 -23.18 -18.49 10.74
C THR A 4 -22.13 -17.39 10.96
N GLU A 5 -21.14 -17.68 11.77
CA GLU A 5 -19.99 -16.81 11.96
C GLU A 5 -19.14 -16.78 10.69
N LEU A 6 -18.69 -15.59 10.28
CA LEU A 6 -17.81 -15.39 9.14
C LEU A 6 -16.54 -14.68 9.60
N GLN A 7 -15.39 -15.15 9.13
CA GLN A 7 -14.09 -14.55 9.42
C GLN A 7 -13.47 -14.02 8.13
N LEU A 8 -13.01 -12.76 8.12
CA LEU A 8 -12.41 -12.15 6.93
C LEU A 8 -11.17 -12.92 6.43
N ARG A 9 -10.40 -13.51 7.35
CA ARG A 9 -9.24 -14.34 7.02
C ARG A 9 -9.59 -15.62 6.23
N ASP A 10 -10.85 -16.05 6.24
CA ASP A 10 -11.27 -17.22 5.46
C ASP A 10 -11.34 -16.89 3.95
N TRP A 11 -11.35 -15.60 3.59
CA TRP A 11 -11.46 -15.13 2.21
C TRP A 11 -10.13 -15.03 1.48
N SER A 12 -9.01 -15.04 2.20
CA SER A 12 -7.67 -14.87 1.61
C SER A 12 -6.60 -15.59 2.43
N LYS A 13 -5.56 -16.08 1.75
CA LYS A 13 -4.35 -16.59 2.41
C LYS A 13 -3.26 -15.51 2.55
N ILE A 14 -3.53 -14.28 2.12
CA ILE A 14 -2.63 -13.16 2.31
C ILE A 14 -2.65 -12.78 3.79
N ASP A 15 -1.47 -12.62 4.36
CA ASP A 15 -1.29 -12.06 5.69
C ASP A 15 -1.09 -10.54 5.56
N VAL A 16 -1.82 -9.76 6.36
CA VAL A 16 -1.72 -8.30 6.36
C VAL A 16 -1.20 -7.84 7.71
N ARG A 17 -0.05 -7.16 7.69
CA ARG A 17 0.65 -6.69 8.88
C ARG A 17 0.75 -5.19 8.87
N PHE A 18 0.62 -4.60 10.05
CA PHE A 18 0.78 -3.17 10.26
C PHE A 18 2.06 -2.93 11.03
N TYR A 19 2.86 -1.99 10.53
CA TYR A 19 4.03 -1.48 11.24
C TYR A 19 3.92 0.04 11.27
N THR A 20 4.47 0.62 12.31
CA THR A 20 4.58 2.07 12.42
C THR A 20 5.87 2.42 13.12
N ASP A 21 6.38 3.60 12.81
CA ASP A 21 7.43 4.27 13.57
C ASP A 21 7.14 5.77 13.51
N ASP A 22 7.65 6.48 14.50
CA ASP A 22 7.59 7.93 14.51
C ASP A 22 8.61 8.46 13.48
N ALA A 23 8.20 9.41 12.63
CA ALA A 23 9.18 10.08 11.78
C ALA A 23 10.19 10.81 12.67
N SER A 24 11.47 10.49 12.51
CA SER A 24 12.57 10.78 13.43
C SER A 24 12.77 12.26 13.82
N ASP A 25 12.11 13.21 13.14
CA ASP A 25 12.31 14.65 13.34
C ASP A 25 11.02 15.43 13.66
N LEU A 26 9.84 14.77 13.68
CA LEU A 26 8.55 15.39 13.99
C LEU A 26 7.74 14.40 14.85
N THR A 27 7.73 14.62 16.17
CA THR A 27 7.12 13.76 17.20
C THR A 27 5.62 13.48 17.07
N CYS A 28 4.98 13.96 16.00
CA CYS A 28 3.54 13.80 15.74
C CYS A 28 3.26 13.08 14.42
N LEU A 29 4.28 12.58 13.71
CA LEU A 29 4.12 11.93 12.42
C LEU A 29 4.21 10.42 12.52
N THR A 30 3.04 9.80 12.49
CA THR A 30 2.89 8.37 12.38
C THR A 30 2.93 7.96 10.90
N ILE A 31 3.95 7.21 10.50
CA ILE A 31 3.97 6.53 9.20
C ILE A 31 3.39 5.13 9.40
N LEU A 32 2.35 4.78 8.65
CA LEU A 32 1.81 3.42 8.63
C LEU A 32 2.37 2.66 7.44
N VAL A 33 3.02 1.52 7.72
CA VAL A 33 3.37 0.53 6.72
C VAL A 33 2.36 -0.60 6.76
N ILE A 34 1.67 -0.81 5.65
CA ILE A 34 0.71 -1.90 5.44
C ILE A 34 1.41 -2.94 4.56
N LYS A 35 1.85 -4.03 5.18
CA LYS A 35 2.59 -5.09 4.51
C LYS A 35 1.70 -6.26 4.14
N TYR A 36 1.78 -6.69 2.89
CA TYR A 36 1.07 -7.84 2.36
C TYR A 36 2.04 -9.00 2.09
N VAL A 37 1.77 -10.15 2.71
CA VAL A 37 2.64 -11.33 2.62
C VAL A 37 1.84 -12.52 2.11
N GLY A 38 2.36 -13.22 1.11
CA GLY A 38 1.74 -14.46 0.61
C GLY A 38 1.62 -14.49 -0.91
N VAL A 39 0.70 -15.33 -1.41
CA VAL A 39 0.49 -15.55 -2.85
C VAL A 39 -0.90 -15.05 -3.23
N TYR A 40 -0.94 -14.02 -4.08
CA TYR A 40 -2.18 -13.51 -4.66
C TYR A 40 -2.69 -14.50 -5.73
N ARG A 41 -3.96 -14.89 -5.66
CA ARG A 41 -4.53 -15.86 -6.60
C ARG A 41 -4.53 -15.35 -8.03
N TRP A 42 -4.33 -16.27 -8.96
CA TRP A 42 -4.18 -15.95 -10.38
C TRP A 42 -5.48 -15.39 -10.99
N GLY A 43 -5.36 -14.30 -11.74
CA GLY A 43 -6.45 -13.79 -12.57
C GLY A 43 -7.67 -13.31 -11.79
N SER A 44 -8.86 -13.72 -12.22
CA SER A 44 -10.13 -13.35 -11.58
C SER A 44 -10.33 -14.01 -10.23
N GLU A 45 -9.65 -15.13 -9.95
CA GLU A 45 -9.70 -15.81 -8.64
C GLU A 45 -9.07 -14.96 -7.53
N GLY A 46 -8.26 -13.97 -7.89
CA GLY A 46 -7.66 -12.99 -6.98
C GLY A 46 -8.64 -11.94 -6.44
N TYR A 47 -9.86 -11.83 -6.97
CA TYR A 47 -10.81 -10.82 -6.49
C TYR A 47 -11.04 -10.83 -4.97
N PRO A 48 -11.23 -11.98 -4.31
CA PRO A 48 -11.41 -11.99 -2.86
C PRO A 48 -10.13 -11.64 -2.09
N ASP A 49 -8.93 -11.85 -2.68
CA ASP A 49 -7.67 -11.36 -2.10
C ASP A 49 -7.62 -9.83 -2.13
N ALA A 50 -7.93 -9.22 -3.28
CA ALA A 50 -7.97 -7.76 -3.41
C ALA A 50 -8.99 -7.12 -2.47
N VAL A 51 -10.18 -7.72 -2.33
CA VAL A 51 -11.22 -7.24 -1.39
C VAL A 51 -10.73 -7.35 0.05
N TYR A 52 -10.14 -8.48 0.42
CA TYR A 52 -9.58 -8.69 1.76
C TYR A 52 -8.46 -7.68 2.06
N MET A 53 -7.47 -7.56 1.18
CA MET A 53 -6.35 -6.62 1.32
C MET A 53 -6.86 -5.17 1.46
N ARG A 54 -7.82 -4.75 0.63
CA ARG A 54 -8.44 -3.42 0.72
C ARG A 54 -9.17 -3.20 2.05
N ALA A 55 -9.92 -4.19 2.52
CA ALA A 55 -10.65 -4.10 3.78
C ALA A 55 -9.68 -3.93 4.96
N MET A 56 -8.59 -4.73 4.97
CA MET A 56 -7.54 -4.61 5.98
C MET A 56 -6.82 -3.26 5.90
N ALA A 57 -6.53 -2.77 4.69
CA ALA A 57 -5.93 -1.45 4.51
C ALA A 57 -6.77 -0.33 5.12
N LYS A 58 -8.07 -0.33 4.83
CA LYS A 58 -9.02 0.63 5.40
C LYS A 58 -9.07 0.53 6.93
N ALA A 59 -9.15 -0.70 7.46
CA ALA A 59 -9.14 -0.91 8.90
C ALA A 59 -7.87 -0.34 9.56
N GLY A 60 -6.70 -0.51 8.95
CA GLY A 60 -5.47 0.08 9.45
C GLY A 60 -5.45 1.61 9.38
N LEU A 61 -5.88 2.19 8.25
CA LEU A 61 -5.98 3.64 8.09
C LEU A 61 -6.93 4.27 9.11
N ASP A 62 -8.11 3.69 9.29
CA ASP A 62 -9.13 4.19 10.21
C ASP A 62 -8.72 4.00 11.67
N ALA A 63 -8.04 2.90 12.02
CA ALA A 63 -7.66 2.59 13.39
C ALA A 63 -6.41 3.35 13.87
N PHE A 64 -5.48 3.66 12.96
CA PHE A 64 -4.18 4.26 13.32
C PHE A 64 -4.02 5.72 12.91
N GLU A 65 -4.97 6.26 12.11
CA GLU A 65 -5.00 7.65 11.65
C GLU A 65 -3.62 8.19 11.21
N PRO A 66 -2.92 7.50 10.29
CA PRO A 66 -1.55 7.85 9.98
C PRO A 66 -1.47 9.12 9.13
N TRP A 67 -0.35 9.83 9.26
CA TRP A 67 -0.06 11.02 8.46
C TRP A 67 0.55 10.69 7.10
N CYS A 68 1.11 9.48 6.95
CA CYS A 68 1.69 8.95 5.72
C CYS A 68 1.43 7.45 5.66
N VAL A 69 1.28 6.91 4.44
CA VAL A 69 1.10 5.46 4.25
C VAL A 69 2.07 4.88 3.23
N ILE A 70 2.63 3.73 3.57
CA ILE A 70 3.44 2.90 2.68
C ILE A 70 2.75 1.54 2.52
N TYR A 71 2.47 1.16 1.28
CA TYR A 71 1.99 -0.19 0.97
C TYR A 71 3.20 -1.06 0.60
N ASP A 72 3.51 -2.06 1.42
CA ASP A 72 4.64 -2.95 1.21
C ASP A 72 4.20 -4.29 0.61
N LEU A 73 4.51 -4.49 -0.67
CA LEU A 73 4.29 -5.71 -1.45
C LEU A 73 5.62 -6.46 -1.69
N SER A 74 6.67 -6.18 -0.91
CA SER A 74 7.99 -6.81 -1.06
C SER A 74 7.96 -8.34 -0.89
N GLU A 75 7.02 -8.85 -0.10
CA GLU A 75 6.82 -10.27 0.17
C GLU A 75 5.51 -10.82 -0.42
N LEU A 76 4.87 -10.05 -1.31
CA LEU A 76 3.73 -10.52 -2.09
C LEU A 76 4.23 -11.23 -3.35
N SER A 77 3.67 -12.40 -3.63
CA SER A 77 3.81 -13.04 -4.94
C SER A 77 2.57 -12.73 -5.76
N TYR A 78 2.75 -11.95 -6.82
CA TYR A 78 1.69 -11.51 -7.72
C TYR A 78 2.20 -11.48 -9.16
N ALA A 79 1.54 -12.24 -10.03
CA ALA A 79 1.95 -12.37 -11.42
C ALA A 79 0.96 -11.72 -12.40
N TRP A 80 -0.35 -11.88 -12.16
CA TRP A 80 -1.40 -11.21 -12.91
C TRP A 80 -2.74 -11.39 -12.22
N GLY A 81 -3.59 -10.37 -12.24
CA GLY A 81 -4.93 -10.42 -11.68
C GLY A 81 -5.71 -9.14 -11.90
N ASN A 82 -7.03 -9.28 -11.98
CA ASN A 82 -7.90 -8.10 -11.99
C ASN A 82 -7.94 -7.48 -10.59
N ASN A 83 -8.12 -6.17 -10.51
CA ASN A 83 -8.45 -5.42 -9.31
C ASN A 83 -7.33 -5.27 -8.25
N ILE A 84 -6.08 -5.61 -8.55
CA ILE A 84 -4.98 -5.38 -7.58
C ILE A 84 -4.83 -3.89 -7.21
N ASN A 85 -5.25 -2.97 -8.08
CA ASN A 85 -5.27 -1.53 -7.84
C ASN A 85 -6.23 -1.09 -6.72
N ILE A 86 -7.26 -1.87 -6.38
CA ILE A 86 -8.25 -1.45 -5.38
C ILE A 86 -7.70 -1.50 -3.95
N ILE A 87 -6.54 -2.15 -3.75
CA ILE A 87 -5.91 -2.31 -2.42
C ILE A 87 -5.38 -0.98 -1.86
N PHE A 88 -5.37 0.08 -2.67
CA PHE A 88 -4.88 1.39 -2.31
C PHE A 88 -6.05 2.38 -2.13
N PRO A 89 -6.76 2.36 -0.97
CA PRO A 89 -7.99 3.12 -0.77
C PRO A 89 -7.84 4.65 -0.87
N ASN A 90 -6.63 5.18 -0.65
CA ASN A 90 -6.36 6.63 -0.68
C ASN A 90 -5.99 7.16 -2.07
N VAL A 91 -6.04 6.32 -3.10
CA VAL A 91 -5.59 6.67 -4.45
C VAL A 91 -6.76 7.03 -5.36
N GLY A 92 -6.53 7.96 -6.29
CA GLY A 92 -7.54 8.55 -7.16
C GLY A 92 -8.31 9.70 -6.51
N ILE A 93 -7.89 10.13 -5.31
CA ILE A 93 -8.41 11.30 -4.60
C ILE A 93 -7.39 12.43 -4.80
N GLU A 94 -7.79 13.55 -5.41
CA GLU A 94 -6.93 14.72 -5.60
C GLU A 94 -7.41 15.92 -4.76
N PRO A 95 -6.56 16.49 -3.87
CA PRO A 95 -5.27 15.96 -3.43
C PRO A 95 -5.44 14.66 -2.61
N PRO A 96 -4.44 13.75 -2.59
CA PRO A 96 -4.52 12.58 -1.73
C PRO A 96 -4.57 13.04 -0.27
N PRO A 97 -5.34 12.36 0.59
CA PRO A 97 -5.52 12.78 1.99
C PRO A 97 -4.21 12.72 2.78
N VAL A 98 -3.28 11.86 2.38
CA VAL A 98 -1.95 11.67 2.98
C VAL A 98 -0.93 11.31 1.90
N PRO A 99 0.37 11.60 2.07
CA PRO A 99 1.42 11.06 1.20
C PRO A 99 1.39 9.52 1.13
N VAL A 100 1.57 8.98 -0.08
CA VAL A 100 1.50 7.54 -0.37
C VAL A 100 2.76 7.07 -1.09
N ALA A 101 3.30 5.92 -0.68
CA ALA A 101 4.33 5.18 -1.42
C ALA A 101 4.01 3.68 -1.51
N VAL A 102 4.58 3.01 -2.52
CA VAL A 102 4.42 1.56 -2.72
C VAL A 102 5.78 0.90 -2.84
N VAL A 103 6.01 -0.19 -2.11
CA VAL A 103 7.21 -1.02 -2.21
C VAL A 103 6.88 -2.31 -2.95
N LEU A 104 7.66 -2.66 -3.96
CA LEU A 104 7.47 -3.86 -4.77
C LEU A 104 8.62 -4.84 -4.59
N GLY A 105 8.27 -6.12 -4.44
CA GLY A 105 9.23 -7.22 -4.40
C GLY A 105 9.45 -7.85 -5.77
N PRO A 106 10.51 -8.67 -5.93
CA PRO A 106 10.85 -9.32 -7.19
C PRO A 106 9.75 -10.27 -7.70
N ASN A 107 8.93 -10.83 -6.82
CA ASN A 107 7.82 -11.73 -7.17
C ASN A 107 6.48 -10.99 -7.41
N CYS A 108 6.47 -9.66 -7.28
CA CYS A 108 5.29 -8.82 -7.50
C CYS A 108 5.51 -7.83 -8.65
N GLU A 109 6.72 -7.27 -8.77
CA GLU A 109 7.08 -6.24 -9.76
C GLU A 109 6.72 -6.67 -11.20
N PRO A 110 7.03 -7.89 -11.66
CA PRO A 110 6.70 -8.30 -13.03
C PRO A 110 5.20 -8.38 -13.33
N GLY A 111 4.35 -8.51 -12.31
CA GLY A 111 2.90 -8.61 -12.45
C GLY A 111 2.16 -7.27 -12.46
N MET A 112 2.86 -6.16 -12.23
CA MET A 112 2.29 -4.81 -12.16
C MET A 112 2.44 -3.93 -13.43
N PRO A 113 2.73 -4.43 -14.66
CA PRO A 113 3.06 -3.58 -15.82
C PRO A 113 2.00 -2.51 -16.14
N HIS A 114 0.74 -2.82 -15.86
CA HIS A 114 -0.42 -1.98 -16.12
C HIS A 114 -0.68 -0.92 -15.03
N LEU A 115 -0.01 -1.00 -13.89
CA LEU A 115 -0.08 -0.01 -12.81
C LEU A 115 1.13 0.94 -12.78
N TYR A 116 2.19 0.63 -13.54
CA TYR A 116 3.28 1.57 -13.73
C TYR A 116 2.86 2.65 -14.71
N SER A 117 2.89 3.91 -14.27
CA SER A 117 3.24 4.95 -15.23
C SER A 117 4.74 5.19 -15.26
N LEU A 118 5.51 5.00 -14.17
CA LEU A 118 6.98 4.96 -14.17
C LEU A 118 7.55 4.21 -12.95
N LEU A 119 8.51 3.32 -13.19
CA LEU A 119 9.46 2.91 -12.15
C LEU A 119 10.43 4.09 -11.94
N ALA A 120 10.52 4.61 -10.71
CA ALA A 120 11.62 5.49 -10.35
C ALA A 120 12.91 4.64 -10.29
N THR A 121 13.68 4.64 -11.37
CA THR A 121 15.02 4.04 -11.42
C THR A 121 16.01 4.99 -10.78
N ASP A 122 16.28 4.88 -9.48
CA ASP A 122 17.26 5.67 -8.67
C ASP A 122 17.16 7.22 -8.74
N GLU A 123 16.44 7.74 -9.72
CA GLU A 123 16.07 9.11 -10.01
C GLU A 123 14.57 9.06 -10.29
N TYR A 124 13.86 9.59 -9.29
CA TYR A 124 12.47 9.97 -9.30
C TYR A 124 11.90 10.32 -10.67
N VAL A 125 10.80 9.67 -11.07
CA VAL A 125 9.95 10.19 -12.14
C VAL A 125 8.49 10.20 -11.70
N ASP A 126 7.96 11.41 -11.59
CA ASP A 126 6.58 11.71 -11.23
C ASP A 126 5.74 11.88 -12.49
N ARG A 127 5.03 10.83 -12.89
CA ARG A 127 3.95 10.94 -13.90
C ARG A 127 2.79 10.00 -13.61
N GLY A 128 2.40 9.76 -12.36
CA GLY A 128 1.31 8.83 -12.06
C GLY A 128 0.77 8.91 -10.63
N GLU A 129 -0.29 8.14 -10.39
CA GLU A 129 -1.00 8.02 -9.11
C GLU A 129 -0.16 7.44 -7.95
N PHE A 130 1.01 6.86 -8.25
CA PHE A 130 1.89 6.20 -7.28
C PHE A 130 3.36 6.50 -7.53
N VAL A 131 4.15 6.52 -6.45
CA VAL A 131 5.61 6.36 -6.53
C VAL A 131 5.99 4.97 -6.00
N TYR A 132 6.62 4.18 -6.87
CA TYR A 132 7.03 2.81 -6.61
C TYR A 132 8.51 2.74 -6.25
N PHE A 133 8.84 1.91 -5.25
CA PHE A 133 10.19 1.68 -4.78
C PHE A 133 10.47 0.18 -4.68
N ARG A 134 11.74 -0.22 -4.81
CA ARG A 134 12.17 -1.61 -4.52
C ARG A 134 12.58 -1.82 -3.07
N ARG A 135 12.74 -0.74 -2.30
CA ARG A 135 13.19 -0.79 -0.90
C ARG A 135 12.38 0.15 -0.03
N LEU A 136 12.09 -0.32 1.18
CA LEU A 136 11.31 0.40 2.17
C LEU A 136 11.97 1.70 2.63
N ASP A 137 13.29 1.74 2.77
CA ASP A 137 14.01 2.92 3.26
C ASP A 137 13.93 4.12 2.30
N PHE A 138 13.84 3.88 0.99
CA PHE A 138 13.60 4.94 0.01
C PHE A 138 12.14 5.43 0.03
N ALA A 139 11.17 4.50 0.12
CA ALA A 139 9.76 4.86 0.27
C ALA A 139 9.53 5.71 1.55
N TRP A 140 10.21 5.34 2.63
CA TRP A 140 10.20 6.05 3.91
C TRP A 140 10.70 7.49 3.77
N LYS A 141 11.89 7.67 3.20
CA LYS A 141 12.45 9.00 2.95
C LYS A 141 11.54 9.86 2.06
N TYR A 142 10.91 9.24 1.06
CA TYR A 142 10.00 9.94 0.16
C TYR A 142 8.75 10.47 0.87
N VAL A 143 8.03 9.63 1.63
CA VAL A 143 6.80 10.08 2.32
C VAL A 143 7.11 11.14 3.37
N ASN A 144 8.23 11.01 4.08
CA ASN A 144 8.71 12.03 5.02
C ASN A 144 8.97 13.38 4.35
N ALA A 145 9.66 13.39 3.20
CA ALA A 145 9.92 14.62 2.46
C ALA A 145 8.62 15.26 1.94
N ARG A 146 7.71 14.45 1.39
CA ARG A 146 6.42 14.95 0.88
C ARG A 146 5.54 15.55 1.97
N PHE A 147 5.55 14.97 3.15
CA PHE A 147 4.82 15.53 4.28
C PHE A 147 5.40 16.89 4.72
N ALA A 148 6.73 16.98 4.85
CA ALA A 148 7.39 18.24 5.23
C ALA A 148 7.10 19.37 4.22
N ASP A 149 6.86 19.05 2.95
CA ASP A 149 6.46 20.00 1.92
C ASP A 149 4.97 20.38 1.97
N SER A 150 4.08 19.51 2.43
CA SER A 150 2.65 19.84 2.61
C SER A 150 2.42 20.79 3.79
N GLU A 151 3.15 20.61 4.90
CA GLU A 151 3.05 21.49 6.08
C GLU A 151 3.51 22.92 5.78
N LYS A 152 4.53 23.11 4.93
CA LYS A 152 5.01 24.45 4.56
C LYS A 152 4.01 25.26 3.71
N LYS A 153 2.96 24.63 3.21
CA LYS A 153 1.93 25.25 2.36
C LYS A 153 0.65 25.62 3.12
N LEU A 154 0.54 25.24 4.40
CA LEU A 154 -0.51 25.66 5.33
C LEU A 154 -0.11 26.95 6.04
#